data_AF-A0A250K162-F1
#
_entry.id   AF-A0A250K162-F1
#
_cell.length_a   1.000
_cell.length_b   1.000
_cell.length_c   1.000
_cell.angle_alpha   90.00
_cell.angle_beta   90.00
_cell.angle_gamma   90.00
#
_symmetry.space_group_name_H-M   'P 1'
#
loop_
_entity.id
_entity.type
_entity.pdbx_description
1 polymer ?
#
loop_
_entity_poly.entity_id
_entity_poly.type
_entity_poly.pdbx_seq_one_letter_code
_entity_poly.pdbx_strand_id
1 'polypeptide(L)'
;MIATLLAATLALASSQAPVSVAGRGGPQVNLPFPAGDVQTYNIIQWDPNQLPRIYERSDQLPLTDEELTRLSQAGFEPAQIVKMIEERRCACDASADGLIRLKKAGVDKDVLAAVSRHGLAPNRALNLLVTLDFTGESRTAREAFLYFFVDDGDITRVFTANIPELLRRRNSHETTVDRSDILVARTVRRVQLAGQVPLRTYGKHHVLVVASASPTLTHPSQLTAQELSRSQRYTFDYPRASLQNVCRLTAGYRRDAVLAWKWNFEGSRFECEWN
;
A
#
# COMPACT_ATOMS: atom_id res chain seq x y z
N MET A 1 -70.93 -40.86 26.12
CA MET A 1 -71.47 -39.75 26.94
C MET A 1 -71.31 -38.49 26.09
N ILE A 2 -72.33 -37.99 25.37
CA ILE A 2 -73.45 -37.15 25.86
C ILE A 2 -72.87 -36.04 26.77
N ALA A 3 -72.94 -34.73 26.53
CA ALA A 3 -73.95 -33.85 25.91
C ALA A 3 -73.27 -32.48 25.57
N THR A 4 -73.43 -31.90 24.38
CA THR A 4 -74.41 -30.86 23.94
C THR A 4 -74.36 -29.48 24.63
N LEU A 5 -74.23 -28.42 23.82
CA LEU A 5 -75.04 -27.16 23.76
C LEU A 5 -74.36 -26.22 22.73
N LEU A 6 -74.76 -26.09 21.46
CA LEU A 6 -75.93 -25.41 20.87
C LEU A 6 -76.16 -23.97 21.37
N ALA A 7 -75.88 -22.97 20.52
CA ALA A 7 -76.81 -21.89 20.20
C ALA A 7 -76.34 -21.11 18.95
N ALA A 8 -77.26 -20.96 18.00
CA ALA A 8 -77.16 -20.12 16.82
C ALA A 8 -77.98 -18.85 17.03
N THR A 9 -77.58 -17.72 16.46
CA THR A 9 -78.49 -16.60 16.14
C THR A 9 -77.98 -15.78 14.96
N LEU A 10 -78.87 -15.62 13.97
CA LEU A 10 -78.82 -14.69 12.84
C LEU A 10 -78.91 -13.22 13.31
N ALA A 11 -78.35 -12.29 12.53
CA ALA A 11 -79.03 -11.04 12.15
C ALA A 11 -78.32 -10.26 11.01
N LEU A 12 -78.98 -10.21 9.85
CA LEU A 12 -79.30 -9.05 9.00
C LEU A 12 -78.41 -7.79 8.97
N ALA A 13 -77.80 -7.61 7.79
CA ALA A 13 -77.73 -6.41 6.94
C ALA A 13 -77.77 -4.99 7.56
N SER A 14 -76.71 -4.22 7.27
CA SER A 14 -76.90 -2.87 6.72
C SER A 14 -75.77 -2.53 5.72
N SER A 15 -76.18 -2.37 4.47
CA SER A 15 -75.44 -1.71 3.41
C SER A 15 -75.31 -0.22 3.72
N GLN A 16 -74.08 0.29 3.84
CA GLN A 16 -73.81 1.68 3.52
C GLN A 16 -72.67 1.75 2.49
N ALA A 17 -72.95 2.56 1.47
CA ALA A 17 -72.23 2.74 0.23
C ALA A 17 -70.83 3.35 0.43
N PRO A 18 -69.98 3.37 -0.62
CA PRO A 18 -68.56 3.65 -0.50
C PRO A 18 -68.33 5.15 -0.34
N VAL A 19 -67.49 5.53 0.63
CA VAL A 19 -66.91 6.88 0.67
C VAL A 19 -65.53 6.80 0.03
N SER A 20 -65.46 7.19 -1.23
CA SER A 20 -64.21 7.35 -1.97
C SER A 20 -63.54 8.69 -1.60
N VAL A 21 -62.35 8.55 -1.03
CA VAL A 21 -61.10 9.30 -1.25
C VAL A 21 -61.14 10.84 -1.16
N ALA A 22 -60.52 11.38 -0.12
CA ALA A 22 -59.62 12.53 -0.24
C ALA A 22 -58.72 12.63 1.00
N GLY A 23 -57.47 12.18 0.89
CA GLY A 23 -56.50 12.31 1.97
C GLY A 23 -55.12 11.85 1.54
N ARG A 24 -54.26 12.82 1.22
CA ARG A 24 -52.82 12.65 1.00
C ARG A 24 -52.20 11.71 2.04
N GLY A 25 -51.40 10.74 1.62
CA GLY A 25 -50.51 10.04 2.55
C GLY A 25 -50.09 8.66 2.10
N GLY A 26 -48.90 8.58 1.49
CA GLY A 26 -47.92 7.48 1.48
C GLY A 26 -48.35 6.02 1.23
N PRO A 27 -47.59 5.23 0.45
CA PRO A 27 -47.70 3.77 0.53
C PRO A 27 -47.27 3.32 1.93
N GLN A 28 -48.23 2.83 2.73
CA GLN A 28 -47.92 2.12 3.97
C GLN A 28 -47.38 0.72 3.62
N VAL A 29 -46.06 0.59 3.59
CA VAL A 29 -45.41 -0.72 3.60
C VAL A 29 -45.48 -1.22 5.03
N ASN A 30 -46.40 -2.16 5.29
CA ASN A 30 -46.52 -2.83 6.58
C ASN A 30 -45.40 -3.86 6.71
N LEU A 31 -44.24 -3.45 7.22
CA LEU A 31 -43.15 -4.37 7.54
C LEU A 31 -43.37 -4.92 8.96
N PRO A 32 -43.41 -6.24 9.16
CA PRO A 32 -43.54 -6.81 10.50
C PRO A 32 -42.32 -6.44 11.35
N PHE A 33 -42.57 -5.85 12.53
CA PHE A 33 -41.54 -5.62 13.54
C PHE A 33 -41.04 -6.99 14.06
N PRO A 34 -39.72 -7.24 14.12
CA PRO A 34 -39.22 -8.49 14.67
C PRO A 34 -39.46 -8.53 16.18
N ALA A 35 -40.25 -9.51 16.63
CA ALA A 35 -40.38 -9.87 18.05
C ALA A 35 -39.26 -10.88 18.39
N GLY A 36 -38.13 -10.38 18.88
CA GLY A 36 -37.01 -11.18 19.36
C GLY A 36 -35.72 -10.38 19.43
N ASP A 37 -34.85 -10.71 20.38
CA ASP A 37 -33.55 -10.08 20.68
C ASP A 37 -32.58 -10.11 19.47
N VAL A 38 -32.82 -9.28 18.47
CA VAL A 38 -31.93 -9.13 17.32
C VAL A 38 -31.38 -7.72 17.31
N GLN A 39 -30.05 -7.69 17.39
CA GLN A 39 -29.16 -6.55 17.49
C GLN A 39 -29.53 -5.42 16.55
N THR A 40 -29.37 -4.20 17.05
CA THR A 40 -29.58 -2.93 16.36
C THR A 40 -28.85 -2.95 15.00
N TYR A 41 -29.59 -3.17 13.92
CA TYR A 41 -29.11 -2.86 12.59
C TYR A 41 -29.07 -1.33 12.49
N ASN A 42 -27.89 -0.78 12.28
CA ASN A 42 -27.74 0.64 11.98
C ASN A 42 -28.30 0.87 10.57
N ILE A 43 -29.62 1.03 10.47
CA ILE A 43 -30.29 1.40 9.23
C ILE A 43 -29.88 2.85 8.98
N ILE A 44 -28.79 3.03 8.25
CA ILE A 44 -28.46 4.32 7.65
C ILE A 44 -29.62 4.59 6.69
N GLN A 45 -30.45 5.57 7.00
CA GLN A 45 -31.50 6.02 6.10
C GLN A 45 -30.81 6.85 5.01
N TRP A 46 -30.75 6.33 3.79
CA TRP A 46 -30.17 7.04 2.65
C TRP A 46 -31.15 8.15 2.27
N ASP A 47 -30.92 9.37 2.74
CA ASP A 47 -31.63 10.54 2.21
C ASP A 47 -31.08 10.86 0.81
N PRO A 48 -31.88 10.74 -0.27
CA PRO A 48 -31.43 11.04 -1.63
C PRO A 48 -30.99 12.50 -1.81
N ASN A 49 -31.36 13.41 -0.90
CA ASN A 49 -30.93 14.81 -0.91
C ASN A 49 -29.67 15.07 -0.05
N GLN A 50 -29.24 14.10 0.76
CA GLN A 50 -27.98 14.11 1.51
C GLN A 50 -27.05 13.00 1.02
N LEU A 51 -27.11 12.65 -0.26
CA LEU A 51 -26.05 11.88 -0.86
C LEU A 51 -24.74 12.64 -0.59
N PRO A 52 -23.74 12.04 0.07
CA PRO A 52 -22.43 12.67 0.16
C PRO A 52 -22.06 13.04 -1.26
N ARG A 53 -21.59 14.28 -1.47
CA ARG A 53 -21.14 14.71 -2.80
C ARG A 53 -20.28 13.58 -3.33
N ILE A 54 -20.74 12.90 -4.37
CA ILE A 54 -19.94 11.89 -5.03
C ILE A 54 -18.78 12.74 -5.53
N TYR A 55 -17.64 12.68 -4.83
CA TYR A 55 -16.44 13.33 -5.29
C TYR A 55 -16.25 12.76 -6.68
N GLU A 56 -16.44 13.59 -7.71
CA GLU A 56 -16.05 13.26 -9.07
C GLU A 56 -14.53 13.10 -8.99
N ARG A 57 -14.10 11.90 -8.62
CA ARG A 57 -12.68 11.60 -8.47
C ARG A 57 -12.15 11.55 -9.87
N SER A 58 -11.27 12.50 -10.17
CA SER A 58 -10.48 12.43 -11.38
C SER A 58 -9.60 11.18 -11.33
N ASP A 59 -9.47 10.49 -12.46
CA ASP A 59 -8.52 9.38 -12.64
C ASP A 59 -7.06 9.84 -12.70
N GLN A 60 -6.81 11.15 -12.56
CA GLN A 60 -5.49 11.74 -12.52
C GLN A 60 -4.79 11.45 -11.20
N LEU A 61 -3.46 11.27 -11.26
CA LEU A 61 -2.63 11.09 -10.07
C LEU A 61 -2.76 12.27 -9.08
N PRO A 62 -2.53 12.06 -7.78
CA PRO A 62 -2.52 13.13 -6.78
C PRO A 62 -1.52 14.21 -7.14
N LEU A 63 -1.85 15.44 -6.74
CA LEU A 63 -0.98 16.58 -6.97
C LEU A 63 0.30 16.47 -6.13
N THR A 64 1.43 16.95 -6.65
CA THR A 64 2.69 17.08 -5.89
C THR A 64 2.96 18.52 -5.45
N ASP A 65 3.92 18.72 -4.53
CA ASP A 65 4.35 20.04 -4.08
C ASP A 65 4.79 20.94 -5.26
N GLU A 66 5.50 20.36 -6.24
CA GLU A 66 5.97 21.05 -7.44
C GLU A 66 4.81 21.44 -8.36
N GLU A 67 3.81 20.58 -8.49
CA GLU A 67 2.61 20.87 -9.28
C GLU A 67 1.78 21.99 -8.66
N LEU A 68 1.56 21.95 -7.35
CA LEU A 68 0.85 23.02 -6.64
C LEU A 68 1.55 24.36 -6.77
N THR A 69 2.88 24.36 -6.64
CA THR A 69 3.69 25.57 -6.81
C THR A 69 3.55 26.11 -8.23
N ARG A 70 3.62 25.25 -9.25
CA ARG A 70 3.45 25.64 -10.66
C ARG A 70 2.05 26.19 -10.95
N LEU A 71 1.00 25.54 -10.45
CA LEU A 71 -0.38 26.01 -10.63
C LEU A 71 -0.61 27.37 -9.97
N SER A 72 -0.07 27.56 -8.75
CA SER A 72 -0.16 28.83 -8.03
C SER A 72 0.58 29.95 -8.76
N GLN A 73 1.79 29.67 -9.26
CA GLN A 73 2.61 30.64 -10.01
C GLN A 73 2.02 30.97 -11.40
N ALA A 74 1.28 30.04 -12.00
CA ALA A 74 0.56 30.28 -13.25
C ALA A 74 -0.72 31.12 -13.06
N GLY A 75 -1.07 31.49 -11.82
CA GLY A 75 -2.20 32.34 -11.53
C GLY A 75 -3.56 31.62 -11.54
N PHE A 76 -3.57 30.29 -11.33
CA PHE A 76 -4.83 29.57 -11.12
C PHE A 76 -5.52 30.07 -9.84
N GLU A 77 -6.84 30.19 -9.90
CA GLU A 77 -7.64 30.64 -8.76
C GLU A 77 -7.50 29.67 -7.58
N PRO A 78 -7.25 30.15 -6.34
CA PRO A 78 -7.08 29.28 -5.17
C PRO A 78 -8.23 28.28 -4.98
N ALA A 79 -9.47 28.73 -5.21
CA ALA A 79 -10.66 27.88 -5.10
C ALA A 79 -10.65 26.71 -6.10
N GLN A 80 -10.08 26.90 -7.30
CA GLN A 80 -9.94 25.83 -8.29
C GLN A 80 -8.90 24.81 -7.84
N ILE A 81 -7.76 25.27 -7.32
CA ILE A 81 -6.70 24.38 -6.81
C ILE A 81 -7.21 23.57 -5.60
N VAL A 82 -7.95 24.21 -4.68
CA VAL A 82 -8.59 23.52 -3.54
C VAL A 82 -9.51 22.40 -4.03
N LYS A 83 -10.37 22.68 -5.02
CA LYS A 83 -11.26 21.66 -5.60
C LYS A 83 -10.47 20.51 -6.23
N MET A 84 -9.37 20.80 -6.93
CA MET A 84 -8.49 19.75 -7.48
C MET A 84 -7.88 18.89 -6.37
N ILE A 85 -7.45 19.49 -5.25
CA ILE A 85 -6.94 18.75 -4.08
C ILE A 85 -8.04 17.89 -3.45
N GLU A 86 -9.28 18.37 -3.36
CA GLU A 86 -10.40 17.57 -2.84
C GLU A 86 -10.71 16.35 -3.72
N GLU A 87 -10.62 16.51 -5.04
CA GLU A 87 -10.94 15.46 -6.03
C GLU A 87 -9.80 14.44 -6.21
N ARG A 88 -8.54 14.90 -6.30
CA ARG A 88 -7.35 14.09 -6.61
C ARG A 88 -6.49 13.74 -5.41
N ARG A 89 -6.68 14.43 -4.27
CA ARG A 89 -5.73 14.46 -3.14
C ARG A 89 -4.37 15.03 -3.52
N CYS A 90 -3.49 15.11 -2.52
CA CYS A 90 -2.15 15.68 -2.64
C CYS A 90 -1.12 14.70 -2.07
N ALA A 91 -0.14 14.27 -2.87
CA ALA A 91 1.07 13.58 -2.40
C ALA A 91 2.11 14.61 -1.93
N CYS A 92 1.69 15.48 -1.00
CA CYS A 92 2.35 16.73 -0.66
C CYS A 92 2.90 16.69 0.78
N ASP A 93 3.90 17.52 1.06
CA ASP A 93 4.43 17.64 2.42
C ASP A 93 3.50 18.50 3.29
N ALA A 94 2.54 17.86 3.95
CA ALA A 94 1.63 18.48 4.92
C ALA A 94 2.27 18.76 6.30
N SER A 95 3.58 18.56 6.47
CA SER A 95 4.28 18.94 7.71
C SER A 95 4.47 20.46 7.81
N ALA A 96 4.78 20.96 9.01
CA ALA A 96 5.02 22.38 9.24
C ALA A 96 6.08 22.95 8.28
N ASP A 97 7.20 22.26 8.09
CA ASP A 97 8.27 22.69 7.18
C ASP A 97 7.79 22.70 5.71
N GLY A 98 7.01 21.70 5.30
CA GLY A 98 6.43 21.62 3.97
C GLY A 98 5.48 22.78 3.67
N LEU A 99 4.56 23.05 4.58
CA LEU A 99 3.63 24.17 4.46
C LEU A 99 4.35 25.52 4.46
N ILE A 100 5.42 25.69 5.24
CA ILE A 100 6.28 26.88 5.20
C ILE A 100 6.95 27.03 3.82
N ARG A 101 7.47 25.94 3.24
CA ARG A 101 8.09 25.96 1.90
C ARG A 101 7.06 26.36 0.83
N LEU A 102 5.89 25.74 0.83
CA LEU A 102 4.81 26.07 -0.10
C LEU A 102 4.35 27.52 0.06
N LYS A 103 4.23 28.03 1.30
CA LYS A 103 3.87 29.43 1.55
C LYS A 103 4.91 30.39 0.99
N LYS A 104 6.20 30.11 1.19
CA LYS A 104 7.30 30.90 0.62
C LYS A 104 7.33 30.86 -0.91
N ALA A 105 6.86 29.77 -1.50
CA ALA A 105 6.75 29.62 -2.96
C ALA A 105 5.55 30.35 -3.57
N GLY A 106 4.73 31.02 -2.75
CA GLY A 106 3.58 31.82 -3.21
C GLY A 106 2.24 31.09 -3.19
N VAL A 107 2.17 29.89 -2.61
CA VAL A 107 0.90 29.15 -2.50
C VAL A 107 -0.05 29.86 -1.53
N ASP A 108 -1.31 30.00 -1.93
CA ASP A 108 -2.33 30.68 -1.14
C ASP A 108 -2.68 29.92 0.15
N LYS A 109 -3.10 30.65 1.19
CA LYS A 109 -3.43 30.08 2.51
C LYS A 109 -4.56 29.04 2.45
N ASP A 110 -5.55 29.22 1.57
CA ASP A 110 -6.71 28.33 1.48
C ASP A 110 -6.29 27.01 0.81
N VAL A 111 -5.38 27.07 -0.15
CA VAL A 111 -4.73 25.90 -0.74
C VAL A 111 -3.89 25.15 0.29
N LEU A 112 -3.11 25.86 1.12
CA LEU A 112 -2.34 25.23 2.21
C LEU A 112 -3.24 24.51 3.22
N ALA A 113 -4.39 25.10 3.56
CA ALA A 113 -5.38 24.45 4.43
C ALA A 113 -5.95 23.17 3.78
N ALA A 114 -6.21 23.20 2.47
CA ALA A 114 -6.63 22.02 1.72
C ALA A 114 -5.55 20.93 1.69
N VAL A 115 -4.28 21.27 1.48
CA VAL A 115 -3.15 20.32 1.56
C VAL A 115 -3.10 19.64 2.92
N SER A 116 -3.23 20.41 4.00
CA SER A 116 -3.23 19.87 5.36
C SER A 116 -4.38 18.90 5.64
N ARG A 117 -5.56 19.15 5.06
CA ARG A 117 -6.78 18.36 5.31
C ARG A 117 -6.93 17.15 4.38
N HIS A 118 -6.56 17.30 3.11
CA HIS A 118 -6.84 16.34 2.04
C HIS A 118 -5.58 15.71 1.43
N GLY A 119 -4.40 16.06 1.95
CA GLY A 119 -3.15 15.38 1.64
C GLY A 119 -3.18 13.90 2.01
N LEU A 120 -2.36 13.12 1.32
CA LEU A 120 -2.13 11.72 1.65
C LEU A 120 -1.42 11.61 3.00
N ALA A 121 -1.67 10.49 3.68
CA ALA A 121 -1.01 10.20 4.94
C ALA A 121 0.51 10.07 4.72
N PRO A 122 1.34 10.51 5.69
CA PRO A 122 2.76 10.42 5.54
C PRO A 122 3.25 8.96 5.57
N ASN A 123 4.27 8.67 4.79
CA ASN A 123 4.94 7.38 4.73
C ASN A 123 5.68 7.10 6.05
N ARG A 124 5.41 5.95 6.69
CA ARG A 124 6.02 5.57 7.99
C ARG A 124 6.99 4.39 7.89
N ALA A 125 6.91 3.65 6.81
CA ALA A 125 7.78 2.52 6.53
C ALA A 125 7.89 2.35 5.01
N LEU A 126 9.04 1.89 4.57
CA LEU A 126 9.31 1.48 3.20
C LEU A 126 8.86 0.03 3.01
N ASN A 127 7.95 -0.25 2.07
CA ASN A 127 7.69 -1.64 1.70
C ASN A 127 8.81 -2.13 0.79
N LEU A 128 9.43 -3.24 1.14
CA LEU A 128 10.54 -3.83 0.41
C LEU A 128 10.13 -5.19 -0.13
N LEU A 129 10.25 -5.38 -1.44
CA LEU A 129 10.13 -6.69 -2.08
C LEU A 129 11.52 -7.16 -2.52
N VAL A 130 12.05 -8.16 -1.84
CA VAL A 130 13.33 -8.78 -2.16
C VAL A 130 13.10 -10.00 -3.03
N THR A 131 13.71 -10.03 -4.20
CA THR A 131 13.73 -11.16 -5.13
C THR A 131 15.14 -11.72 -5.21
N LEU A 132 15.31 -12.98 -4.88
CA LEU A 132 16.57 -13.71 -4.99
C LEU A 132 16.49 -14.65 -6.19
N ASP A 133 17.31 -14.42 -7.20
CA ASP A 133 17.38 -15.24 -8.41
C ASP A 133 18.63 -16.13 -8.36
N PHE A 134 18.45 -17.44 -8.34
CA PHE A 134 19.53 -18.41 -8.33
C PHE A 134 19.60 -19.16 -9.66
N THR A 135 20.71 -19.01 -10.37
CA THR A 135 20.95 -19.61 -11.69
C THR A 135 21.88 -20.81 -11.60
N GLY A 136 21.44 -21.94 -12.18
CA GLY A 136 22.14 -23.22 -12.15
C GLY A 136 21.84 -24.04 -10.88
N GLU A 137 22.27 -25.29 -10.86
CA GLU A 137 21.98 -26.21 -9.75
C GLU A 137 23.02 -26.12 -8.63
N SER A 138 22.58 -25.73 -7.43
CA SER A 138 23.33 -25.81 -6.18
C SER A 138 22.36 -25.77 -4.99
N ARG A 139 22.87 -26.09 -3.80
CA ARG A 139 22.15 -25.97 -2.52
C ARG A 139 22.87 -25.10 -1.49
N THR A 140 24.01 -24.51 -1.85
CA THR A 140 24.84 -23.74 -0.93
C THR A 140 25.30 -22.45 -1.58
N ALA A 141 25.22 -21.34 -0.85
CA ALA A 141 25.85 -20.09 -1.25
C ALA A 141 27.26 -20.00 -0.67
N ARG A 142 28.18 -19.35 -1.39
CA ARG A 142 29.54 -19.06 -0.94
C ARG A 142 29.50 -18.08 0.23
N GLU A 143 28.80 -16.97 0.05
CA GLU A 143 28.40 -16.03 1.08
C GLU A 143 27.00 -16.42 1.59
N ALA A 144 26.90 -16.77 2.87
CA ALA A 144 25.68 -17.32 3.44
C ALA A 144 24.59 -16.27 3.70
N PHE A 145 24.94 -14.99 3.76
CA PHE A 145 24.05 -13.92 4.14
C PHE A 145 24.02 -12.82 3.09
N LEU A 146 22.83 -12.32 2.77
CA LEU A 146 22.64 -11.09 2.03
C LEU A 146 22.22 -10.00 3.02
N TYR A 147 22.98 -8.90 3.03
CA TYR A 147 22.69 -7.72 3.83
C TYR A 147 22.22 -6.57 2.95
N PHE A 148 21.22 -5.86 3.46
CA PHE A 148 20.69 -4.62 2.92
C PHE A 148 20.75 -3.57 4.02
N PHE A 149 21.70 -2.65 3.90
CA PHE A 149 21.85 -1.52 4.80
C PHE A 149 21.18 -0.30 4.20
N VAL A 150 20.37 0.40 4.99
CA VAL A 150 19.76 1.68 4.65
C VAL A 150 20.14 2.68 5.72
N ASP A 151 20.69 3.82 5.33
CA ASP A 151 20.86 4.94 6.24
C ASP A 151 19.50 5.56 6.60
N ASP A 152 19.32 5.97 7.84
CA ASP A 152 18.10 6.61 8.34
C ASP A 152 18.50 7.66 9.37
N GLY A 153 19.05 8.77 8.88
CA GLY A 153 19.71 9.79 9.70
C GLY A 153 20.93 9.22 10.42
N ASP A 154 20.92 9.27 11.75
CA ASP A 154 22.03 8.81 12.59
C ASP A 154 22.10 7.28 12.77
N ILE A 155 21.10 6.55 12.25
CA ILE A 155 20.97 5.11 12.45
C ILE A 155 21.09 4.42 11.10
N THR A 156 21.78 3.28 11.05
CA THR A 156 21.72 2.37 9.90
C THR A 156 20.77 1.23 10.20
N ARG A 157 19.80 1.01 9.31
CA ARG A 157 18.88 -0.12 9.38
C ARG A 157 19.44 -1.26 8.57
N VAL A 158 19.33 -2.46 9.14
CA VAL A 158 19.90 -3.67 8.53
C VAL A 158 18.79 -4.68 8.33
N PHE A 159 18.65 -5.12 7.08
CA PHE A 159 17.85 -6.28 6.75
C PHE A 159 18.78 -7.40 6.28
N THR A 160 18.53 -8.61 6.77
CA THR A 160 19.40 -9.77 6.53
C THR A 160 18.58 -10.95 6.02
N ALA A 161 19.06 -11.58 4.95
CA ALA A 161 18.53 -12.84 4.46
C ALA A 161 19.56 -13.96 4.64
N ASN A 162 19.20 -15.00 5.40
CA ASN A 162 20.01 -16.21 5.58
C ASN A 162 19.75 -17.18 4.42
N ILE A 163 20.68 -17.21 3.46
CA ILE A 163 20.52 -17.96 2.20
C ILE A 163 20.44 -19.46 2.45
N PRO A 164 21.33 -20.12 3.24
CA PRO A 164 21.18 -21.54 3.56
C PRO A 164 19.84 -21.90 4.19
N GLU A 165 19.32 -21.08 5.10
CA GLU A 165 18.03 -21.33 5.74
C GLU A 165 16.88 -21.22 4.73
N LEU A 166 16.89 -20.18 3.90
CA LEU A 166 15.93 -20.00 2.82
C LEU A 166 15.95 -21.21 1.88
N LEU A 167 17.12 -21.68 1.44
CA LEU A 167 17.21 -22.74 0.44
C LEU A 167 16.88 -24.14 0.98
N ARG A 168 17.01 -24.37 2.29
CA ARG A 168 16.75 -25.67 2.94
C ARG A 168 15.26 -25.95 3.13
N ARG A 169 14.44 -24.93 3.37
CA ARG A 169 13.00 -25.08 3.56
C ARG A 169 12.30 -25.13 2.21
N ARG A 170 11.26 -25.95 2.06
CA ARG A 170 10.29 -25.79 0.97
C ARG A 170 9.60 -24.45 1.20
N ASN A 171 10.01 -23.41 0.48
CA ASN A 171 9.39 -22.10 0.61
C ASN A 171 8.16 -22.02 -0.28
N SER A 172 7.04 -21.58 0.28
CA SER A 172 5.83 -21.23 -0.48
C SER A 172 6.04 -20.11 -1.49
N HIS A 173 7.09 -19.30 -1.30
CA HIS A 173 7.46 -18.17 -2.17
C HIS A 173 8.55 -18.52 -3.18
N GLU A 174 8.82 -19.81 -3.34
CA GLU A 174 9.77 -20.31 -4.32
C GLU A 174 9.05 -20.65 -5.62
N THR A 175 9.58 -20.13 -6.72
CA THR A 175 9.11 -20.43 -8.07
C THR A 175 10.29 -20.80 -8.96
N THR A 176 10.06 -21.69 -9.91
CA THR A 176 11.02 -21.97 -10.98
C THR A 176 10.61 -21.16 -12.19
N VAL A 177 11.47 -20.23 -12.58
CA VAL A 177 11.25 -19.36 -13.75
C VAL A 177 12.14 -19.86 -14.87
N ASP A 178 11.51 -20.15 -16.01
CA ASP A 178 12.23 -20.43 -17.24
C ASP A 178 12.72 -19.11 -17.85
N ARG A 179 14.03 -18.91 -17.89
CA ARG A 179 14.72 -17.80 -18.59
C ARG A 179 15.53 -18.32 -19.77
N SER A 180 15.15 -19.46 -20.31
CA SER A 180 15.79 -20.02 -21.48
C SER A 180 15.65 -19.07 -22.67
N ASP A 181 16.77 -18.83 -23.34
CA ASP A 181 16.75 -18.30 -24.70
C ASP A 181 16.60 -19.48 -25.67
N ILE A 182 16.28 -19.20 -26.93
CA ILE A 182 16.13 -20.20 -28.01
C ILE A 182 17.35 -21.13 -28.09
N LEU A 183 18.53 -20.66 -27.67
CA LEU A 183 19.80 -21.37 -27.76
C LEU A 183 20.36 -21.89 -26.42
N VAL A 184 19.84 -21.46 -25.27
CA VAL A 184 20.41 -21.83 -23.96
C VAL A 184 19.31 -22.02 -22.93
N ALA A 185 19.13 -23.27 -22.49
CA ALA A 185 18.23 -23.59 -21.38
C ALA A 185 18.76 -22.97 -20.08
N ARG A 186 17.97 -22.08 -19.45
CA ARG A 186 18.33 -21.41 -18.19
C ARG A 186 17.16 -21.46 -17.22
N THR A 187 17.22 -22.43 -16.33
CA THR A 187 16.31 -22.50 -15.18
C THR A 187 16.80 -21.59 -14.07
N VAL A 188 15.94 -20.68 -13.61
CA VAL A 188 16.22 -19.79 -12.47
C VAL A 188 15.28 -20.13 -11.34
N ARG A 189 15.85 -20.51 -10.19
CA ARG A 189 15.11 -20.66 -8.94
C ARG A 189 14.94 -19.27 -8.34
N ARG A 190 13.70 -18.81 -8.17
CA ARG A 190 13.36 -17.49 -7.64
C ARG A 190 12.72 -17.61 -6.27
N VAL A 191 13.21 -16.83 -5.31
CA VAL A 191 12.60 -16.69 -3.98
C VAL A 191 12.21 -15.24 -3.77
N GLN A 192 10.96 -14.98 -3.41
CA GLN A 192 10.47 -13.62 -3.13
C GLN A 192 10.11 -13.45 -1.66
N LEU A 193 10.58 -12.35 -1.06
CA LEU A 193 10.37 -12.00 0.33
C LEU A 193 9.84 -10.57 0.40
N ALA A 194 8.69 -10.38 1.04
CA ALA A 194 8.17 -9.05 1.34
C ALA A 194 8.57 -8.67 2.77
N GLY A 195 8.95 -7.41 2.97
CA GLY A 195 9.31 -6.86 4.26
C GLY A 195 8.96 -5.38 4.36
N GLN A 196 9.03 -4.84 5.57
CA GLN A 196 8.84 -3.43 5.83
C GLN A 196 10.05 -2.88 6.58
N VAL A 197 10.63 -1.80 6.08
CA VAL A 197 11.73 -1.09 6.74
C VAL A 197 11.15 0.21 7.30
N PRO A 198 10.93 0.33 8.62
CA PRO A 198 10.48 1.60 9.19
C PRO A 198 11.54 2.65 8.89
N LEU A 199 11.20 3.80 8.30
CA LEU A 199 12.13 4.91 8.04
C LEU A 199 11.62 6.14 8.78
N ARG A 200 12.51 6.87 9.45
CA ARG A 200 12.16 8.05 10.26
C ARG A 200 12.47 9.34 9.53
N THR A 201 13.54 9.38 8.76
CA THR A 201 13.90 10.54 7.95
C THR A 201 13.30 10.41 6.55
N TYR A 202 13.10 11.55 5.89
CA TYR A 202 12.62 11.64 4.52
C TYR A 202 13.68 12.29 3.64
N GLY A 203 13.55 12.16 2.32
CA GLY A 203 14.52 12.70 1.38
C GLY A 203 15.49 11.63 0.88
N LYS A 204 16.70 12.06 0.51
CA LYS A 204 17.71 11.16 -0.05
C LYS A 204 18.27 10.18 0.97
N HIS A 205 18.22 8.90 0.63
CA HIS A 205 18.81 7.78 1.36
C HIS A 205 19.82 7.04 0.49
N HIS A 206 20.82 6.46 1.15
CA HIS A 206 21.82 5.57 0.62
C HIS A 206 21.56 4.13 1.06
N VAL A 207 21.68 3.22 0.09
CA VAL A 207 21.51 1.79 0.28
C VAL A 207 22.79 1.08 -0.06
N LEU A 208 23.20 0.13 0.77
CA LEU A 208 24.29 -0.78 0.50
C LEU A 208 23.78 -2.23 0.52
N VAL A 209 23.97 -2.93 -0.59
CA VAL A 209 23.68 -4.36 -0.72
C VAL A 209 24.98 -5.12 -0.79
N VAL A 210 25.14 -6.14 0.05
CA VAL A 210 26.38 -6.92 0.09
C VAL A 210 26.09 -8.35 0.54
N ALA A 211 26.77 -9.30 -0.10
CA ALA A 211 26.79 -10.69 0.36
C ALA A 211 28.00 -10.90 1.27
N SER A 212 27.78 -11.52 2.43
CA SER A 212 28.82 -11.80 3.42
C SER A 212 28.72 -13.22 3.97
N ALA A 213 29.85 -13.75 4.45
CA ALA A 213 29.88 -14.97 5.23
C ALA A 213 29.58 -14.74 6.73
N SER A 214 29.71 -13.49 7.21
CA SER A 214 29.50 -13.15 8.62
C SER A 214 28.00 -13.02 8.94
N PRO A 215 27.49 -13.65 10.03
CA PRO A 215 26.08 -13.55 10.42
C PRO A 215 25.75 -12.33 11.28
N THR A 216 26.73 -11.59 11.78
CA THR A 216 26.54 -10.59 12.84
C THR A 216 26.74 -9.14 12.38
N LEU A 217 26.68 -8.87 11.08
CA LEU A 217 26.88 -7.51 10.59
C LEU A 217 25.70 -6.60 10.97
N THR A 218 26.02 -5.49 11.63
CA THR A 218 25.07 -4.45 12.04
C THR A 218 25.38 -3.09 11.44
N HIS A 219 26.56 -2.91 10.84
CA HIS A 219 26.95 -1.66 10.20
C HIS A 219 27.93 -1.88 9.03
N PRO A 220 27.86 -1.09 7.94
CA PRO A 220 28.78 -1.20 6.81
C PRO A 220 30.28 -1.10 7.15
N SER A 221 30.65 -0.43 8.24
CA SER A 221 32.05 -0.32 8.68
C SER A 221 32.66 -1.64 9.15
N GLN A 222 31.84 -2.66 9.43
CA GLN A 222 32.29 -4.00 9.81
C GLN A 222 32.64 -4.87 8.60
N LEU A 223 32.37 -4.39 7.39
CA LEU A 223 32.67 -5.11 6.16
C LEU A 223 34.17 -5.11 5.89
N THR A 224 34.66 -6.24 5.38
CA THR A 224 36.03 -6.34 4.88
C THR A 224 36.19 -5.52 3.59
N ALA A 225 37.44 -5.16 3.26
CA ALA A 225 37.74 -4.45 2.01
C ALA A 225 37.27 -5.24 0.76
N GLN A 226 37.32 -6.57 0.82
CA GLN A 226 36.86 -7.43 -0.27
C GLN A 226 35.34 -7.39 -0.42
N GLU A 227 34.58 -7.45 0.68
CA GLU A 227 33.11 -7.34 0.64
C GLU A 227 32.67 -5.96 0.17
N LEU A 228 33.33 -4.90 0.65
CA LEU A 228 33.08 -3.53 0.16
C LEU A 228 33.31 -3.39 -1.33
N SER A 229 34.37 -4.01 -1.88
CA SER A 229 34.66 -3.96 -3.32
C SER A 229 33.59 -4.64 -4.20
N ARG A 230 32.83 -5.59 -3.63
CA ARG A 230 31.76 -6.33 -4.30
C ARG A 230 30.36 -5.82 -3.96
N SER A 231 30.27 -4.89 -3.01
CA SER A 231 29.01 -4.29 -2.59
C SER A 231 28.41 -3.41 -3.68
N GLN A 232 27.09 -3.33 -3.70
CA GLN A 232 26.34 -2.47 -4.61
C GLN A 232 25.71 -1.33 -3.84
N ARG A 233 25.90 -0.11 -4.35
CA ARG A 233 25.42 1.12 -3.72
C ARG A 233 24.31 1.73 -4.56
N TYR A 234 23.23 2.11 -3.91
CA TYR A 234 22.10 2.78 -4.55
C TYR A 234 21.71 4.01 -3.73
N THR A 235 20.97 4.89 -4.39
CA THR A 235 20.33 6.03 -3.74
C THR A 235 18.88 6.09 -4.15
N PHE A 236 18.01 6.43 -3.22
CA PHE A 236 16.61 6.71 -3.52
C PHE A 236 16.17 7.95 -2.73
N ASP A 237 15.15 8.63 -3.23
CA ASP A 237 14.52 9.74 -2.54
C ASP A 237 13.20 9.23 -1.93
N TYR A 238 13.10 9.24 -0.60
CA TYR A 238 11.94 8.76 0.14
C TYR A 238 10.96 9.93 0.35
N PRO A 239 9.83 9.96 -0.39
CA PRO A 239 8.89 11.05 -0.28
C PRO A 239 8.12 10.99 1.03
N ARG A 240 7.69 12.15 1.51
CA ARG A 240 6.89 12.25 2.73
C ARG A 240 5.52 11.61 2.58
N ALA A 241 4.91 11.73 1.41
CA ALA A 241 3.64 11.09 1.10
C ALA A 241 3.65 10.63 -0.36
N SER A 242 3.01 9.49 -0.64
CA SER A 242 2.97 8.90 -1.97
C SER A 242 1.83 7.88 -2.05
N LEU A 243 1.37 7.56 -3.27
CA LEU A 243 0.31 6.55 -3.45
C LEU A 243 0.85 5.13 -3.27
N GLN A 244 1.99 4.88 -3.89
CA GLN A 244 2.77 3.69 -3.76
C GLN A 244 3.97 3.96 -2.85
N ASN A 245 4.47 2.92 -2.21
CA ASN A 245 5.65 3.01 -1.37
C ASN A 245 6.30 1.64 -1.38
N VAL A 246 6.83 1.26 -2.54
CA VAL A 246 7.44 -0.05 -2.73
C VAL A 246 8.81 0.10 -3.39
N CYS A 247 9.82 -0.49 -2.76
CA CYS A 247 11.11 -0.70 -3.38
C CYS A 247 11.32 -2.18 -3.67
N ARG A 248 11.91 -2.48 -4.83
CA ARG A 248 12.19 -3.81 -5.31
C ARG A 248 13.69 -4.01 -5.32
N LEU A 249 14.17 -4.94 -4.51
CA LEU A 249 15.56 -5.39 -4.52
C LEU A 249 15.60 -6.73 -5.25
N THR A 250 16.34 -6.81 -6.35
CA THR A 250 16.63 -8.08 -7.02
C THR A 250 18.09 -8.42 -6.84
N ALA A 251 18.40 -9.56 -6.23
CA ALA A 251 19.76 -10.06 -6.04
C ALA A 251 19.98 -11.33 -6.86
N GLY A 252 21.02 -11.32 -7.68
CA GLY A 252 21.38 -12.43 -8.57
C GLY A 252 22.49 -13.28 -7.98
N TYR A 253 22.29 -14.59 -8.03
CA TYR A 253 23.25 -15.60 -7.66
C TYR A 253 23.49 -16.53 -8.84
N ARG A 254 24.76 -16.75 -9.18
CA ARG A 254 25.17 -17.67 -10.24
C ARG A 254 26.08 -18.74 -9.67
N ARG A 255 26.00 -19.94 -10.23
CA ARG A 255 26.94 -21.03 -9.93
C ARG A 255 28.38 -20.56 -10.15
N ASP A 256 29.21 -20.71 -9.12
CA ASP A 256 30.63 -20.36 -9.16
C ASP A 256 31.34 -21.26 -10.20
N ALA A 257 32.18 -20.68 -11.05
CA ALA A 257 32.86 -21.40 -12.12
C ALA A 257 33.97 -22.33 -11.60
N VAL A 258 34.54 -22.01 -10.44
CA VAL A 258 35.63 -22.77 -9.79
C VAL A 258 35.04 -23.74 -8.77
N LEU A 259 34.09 -23.28 -7.96
CA LEU A 259 33.38 -24.11 -6.99
C LEU A 259 31.97 -24.40 -7.49
N ALA A 260 31.85 -25.28 -8.50
CA ALA A 260 30.58 -25.59 -9.17
C ALA A 260 29.42 -26.01 -8.24
N TRP A 261 29.72 -26.41 -7.01
CA TRP A 261 28.72 -26.75 -6.00
C TRP A 261 28.22 -25.56 -5.18
N LYS A 262 28.75 -24.34 -5.37
CA LYS A 262 28.36 -23.11 -4.68
C LYS A 262 27.75 -22.08 -5.62
N TRP A 263 26.79 -21.32 -5.12
CA TRP A 263 26.37 -20.06 -5.71
C TRP A 263 27.20 -18.89 -5.20
N ASN A 264 27.59 -18.00 -6.11
CA ASN A 264 28.28 -16.75 -5.83
C ASN A 264 27.32 -15.58 -6.11
N PHE A 265 27.39 -14.54 -5.29
CA PHE A 265 26.66 -13.29 -5.52
C PHE A 265 27.23 -12.59 -6.76
N GLU A 266 26.38 -12.37 -7.78
CA GLU A 266 26.76 -11.71 -9.03
C GLU A 266 26.53 -10.19 -8.95
N GLY A 267 25.50 -9.79 -8.20
CA GLY A 267 25.13 -8.40 -8.02
C GLY A 267 23.66 -8.23 -7.67
N SER A 268 23.23 -6.97 -7.62
CA SER A 268 21.85 -6.61 -7.32
C SER A 268 21.34 -5.49 -8.23
N ARG A 269 20.04 -5.24 -8.15
CA ARG A 269 19.35 -4.08 -8.70
C ARG A 269 18.34 -3.59 -7.67
N PHE A 270 18.22 -2.29 -7.52
CA PHE A 270 17.31 -1.66 -6.56
C PHE A 270 16.55 -0.53 -7.22
N GLU A 271 15.23 -0.56 -7.10
CA GLU A 271 14.31 0.41 -7.72
C GLU A 271 13.17 0.73 -6.76
N CYS A 272 12.68 1.96 -6.76
CA CYS A 272 11.56 2.38 -5.92
C CYS A 272 10.47 3.04 -6.75
N GLU A 273 9.23 2.82 -6.35
CA GLU A 273 8.03 3.32 -7.01
C GLU A 273 7.15 4.04 -5.97
N TRP A 274 6.73 5.27 -6.31
CA TRP A 274 6.05 6.19 -5.40
C TRP A 274 4.67 6.61 -5.88
N ASN A 275 4.48 6.90 -7.17
CA ASN A 275 3.19 7.36 -7.73
C ASN A 275 2.92 6.67 -9.05
#